data_AF-A0A8T5H9U4-F1
#
_entry.id   AF-A0A8T5H9U4-F1
#
_cell.length_a   1.000
_cell.length_b   1.000
_cell.length_c   1.000
_cell.angle_alpha   90.00
_cell.angle_beta   90.00
_cell.angle_gamma   90.00
#
_symmetry.space_group_name_H-M   'P 1'
#
loop_
_entity.id
_entity.type
_entity.pdbx_description
1 polymer ?
#
loop_
_entity_poly.entity_id
_entity_poly.type
_entity_poly.pdbx_seq_one_letter_code
_entity_poly.pdbx_strand_id
1 'polypeptide(L)'
;MKSKSEYKSISAKVSREEFTRVENYCEKKGVTVSSFIRQLLQDEIKLSVPHNIAGKNKIDYNKTKDNFEWSVVLDDEQEIPVLKNISPAYLGNLFEKMNTAWKLRESAIKKNKKDSVPIPSSIMRGKK
;
A
#
# COMPACT_ATOMS: atom_id res chain seq x y z
N MET A 1 26.84 -25.39 19.06
CA MET A 1 26.35 -26.49 18.20
C MET A 1 25.97 -25.92 16.85
N LYS A 2 26.60 -26.36 15.75
CA LYS A 2 26.25 -25.92 14.39
C LYS A 2 24.88 -26.50 14.02
N SER A 3 23.88 -25.65 13.75
CA SER A 3 22.61 -26.11 13.21
C SER A 3 22.85 -26.72 11.83
N LYS A 4 22.57 -28.01 11.65
CA LYS A 4 22.46 -28.62 10.33
C LYS A 4 21.37 -27.85 9.58
N SER A 5 21.73 -27.16 8.51
CA SER A 5 20.76 -26.54 7.60
C SER A 5 20.06 -27.66 6.83
N GLU A 6 18.90 -28.06 7.34
CA GLU A 6 18.05 -29.08 6.71
C GLU A 6 17.36 -28.43 5.50
N TYR A 7 17.87 -28.70 4.29
CA TYR A 7 17.25 -28.19 3.07
C TYR A 7 16.03 -29.05 2.72
N LYS A 8 14.88 -28.40 2.52
CA LYS A 8 13.64 -29.05 2.03
C LYS A 8 13.37 -28.63 0.59
N SER A 9 12.92 -29.59 -0.23
CA SER A 9 12.58 -29.35 -1.63
C SER A 9 11.15 -28.83 -1.75
N ILE A 10 10.96 -27.82 -2.60
CA ILE A 10 9.66 -27.33 -3.03
C ILE A 10 9.51 -27.68 -4.51
N SER A 11 8.38 -28.29 -4.88
CA SER A 11 8.09 -28.71 -6.25
C SER A 11 6.74 -28.20 -6.70
N ALA A 12 6.66 -27.70 -7.94
CA ALA A 12 5.42 -27.29 -8.59
C ALA A 12 5.34 -27.90 -9.99
N LYS A 13 4.14 -28.28 -10.42
CA LYS A 13 3.90 -28.69 -11.81
C LYS A 13 3.71 -27.44 -12.66
N VAL A 14 4.49 -27.33 -13.73
CA VAL A 14 4.40 -26.25 -14.72
C VAL A 14 4.33 -26.88 -16.11
N SER A 15 3.78 -26.14 -17.07
CA SER A 15 3.83 -26.56 -18.47
C SER A 15 5.26 -26.51 -19.00
N ARG A 16 5.53 -27.28 -20.05
CA ARG A 16 6.85 -27.31 -20.70
C ARG A 16 7.25 -25.92 -21.23
N GLU A 17 6.29 -25.16 -21.74
CA GLU A 17 6.54 -23.82 -22.26
C GLU A 17 6.95 -22.83 -21.17
N GLU A 18 6.29 -22.87 -20.01
CA GLU A 18 6.62 -22.04 -18.86
C GLU A 18 8.02 -22.36 -18.32
N PHE A 19 8.35 -23.66 -18.23
CA PHE A 19 9.68 -24.08 -17.80
C PHE A 19 10.77 -23.53 -18.71
N THR A 20 10.63 -23.69 -20.02
CA THR A 20 11.60 -23.19 -21.02
C THR A 20 11.73 -21.67 -20.96
N ARG A 21 10.65 -20.93 -20.71
CA ARG A 21 10.72 -19.47 -20.55
C ARG A 21 11.53 -19.06 -19.33
N VAL A 22 11.33 -19.74 -18.20
CA VAL A 22 12.08 -19.49 -16.96
C VAL A 22 13.55 -19.84 -17.12
N GLU A 23 13.85 -20.96 -17.77
CA GLU A 23 15.22 -21.41 -18.05
C GLU A 23 15.97 -20.38 -18.91
N ASN A 24 15.41 -19.99 -20.05
CA ASN A 24 15.98 -18.98 -20.94
C ASN A 24 16.20 -17.63 -20.23
N TYR A 25 15.29 -17.25 -19.33
CA TYR A 25 15.43 -16.02 -18.55
C TYR A 25 16.59 -16.11 -17.56
N CYS A 26 16.73 -17.26 -16.90
CA CYS A 26 17.80 -17.53 -15.93
C CYS A 26 19.17 -17.56 -16.61
N GLU A 27 19.27 -18.20 -17.78
CA GLU A 27 20.49 -18.25 -18.59
C GLU A 27 20.97 -16.85 -19.00
N LYS A 28 20.07 -16.02 -19.52
CA LYS A 28 20.38 -14.62 -19.91
C LYS A 28 20.89 -13.78 -18.74
N LYS A 29 20.48 -14.10 -17.52
CA LYS A 29 20.87 -13.40 -16.29
C LYS A 29 22.03 -14.06 -15.55
N GLY A 30 22.53 -15.21 -16.02
CA GLY A 30 23.61 -15.94 -15.36
C GLY A 30 23.23 -16.48 -13.97
N VAL A 31 21.95 -16.76 -13.73
CA VAL A 31 21.45 -17.28 -12.45
C VAL A 31 20.87 -18.68 -12.62
N THR A 32 20.81 -19.46 -11.53
CA THR A 32 20.14 -20.77 -11.55
C THR A 32 18.63 -20.60 -11.31
N VAL A 33 17.82 -21.51 -11.86
CA VAL A 33 16.37 -21.54 -11.61
C VAL A 33 16.07 -21.63 -10.11
N SER A 34 16.85 -22.43 -9.35
CA SER A 34 16.68 -22.55 -7.91
C SER A 34 17.00 -21.27 -7.14
N SER A 35 18.07 -20.55 -7.52
CA SER A 35 18.37 -19.24 -6.89
C SER A 35 17.33 -18.20 -7.23
N PHE A 36 16.83 -18.21 -8.47
CA PHE A 36 15.79 -17.30 -8.93
C PHE A 36 14.46 -17.52 -8.18
N ILE A 37 14.00 -18.77 -8.09
CA ILE A 37 12.78 -19.12 -7.33
C ILE A 37 12.94 -18.81 -5.85
N ARG A 38 14.12 -19.11 -5.26
CA ARG A 38 14.39 -18.78 -3.85
C ARG A 38 14.31 -17.28 -3.60
N GLN A 39 14.84 -16.46 -4.50
CA GLN A 39 14.77 -15.01 -4.39
C GLN A 39 13.33 -14.52 -4.49
N LEU A 40 12.56 -14.99 -5.48
CA LEU A 40 11.14 -14.64 -5.62
C LEU A 40 10.33 -15.03 -4.38
N LEU A 41 10.54 -16.23 -3.84
CA LEU A 41 9.87 -16.66 -2.62
C LEU A 41 10.27 -15.80 -1.42
N GLN A 42 11.54 -15.39 -1.31
CA GLN A 42 11.96 -14.51 -0.23
C GLN A 42 11.38 -13.11 -0.38
N ASP A 43 11.31 -12.57 -1.59
CA ASP A 43 10.72 -11.27 -1.86
C ASP A 43 9.23 -11.29 -1.52
N GLU A 44 8.50 -12.34 -1.94
CA GLU A 44 7.07 -12.52 -1.65
C GLU A 44 6.78 -12.82 -0.18
N ILE A 45 7.57 -13.67 0.49
CA ILE A 45 7.37 -14.02 1.91
C ILE A 45 7.77 -12.86 2.83
N LYS A 46 8.79 -12.07 2.48
CA LYS A 46 9.15 -10.86 3.23
C LYS A 46 8.07 -9.79 3.10
N LEU A 47 7.32 -9.79 2.00
CA LEU A 47 6.04 -9.09 1.89
C LEU A 47 4.97 -9.84 2.71
N SER A 48 5.22 -10.03 4.01
CA SER A 48 4.17 -10.29 4.99
C SER A 48 3.30 -9.03 5.04
N VAL A 49 2.37 -8.90 4.09
CA VAL A 49 1.38 -7.82 4.07
C VAL A 49 0.49 -8.03 5.31
N PRO A 50 0.62 -7.22 6.36
CA PRO A 50 -0.32 -7.30 7.47
C PRO A 50 -1.71 -7.04 6.89
N HIS A 51 -2.68 -7.91 7.15
CA HIS A 51 -4.05 -7.78 6.61
C HIS A 51 -4.76 -6.49 7.05
N ASN A 52 -4.22 -5.78 8.05
CA ASN A 52 -4.67 -4.45 8.47
C ASN A 52 -3.45 -3.54 8.62
N ILE A 53 -3.13 -2.78 7.56
CA ILE A 53 -2.10 -1.74 7.62
C ILE A 53 -2.81 -0.43 8.00
N ALA A 54 -2.72 -0.06 9.28
CA ALA A 54 -3.06 1.29 9.72
C ALA A 54 -1.83 2.20 9.61
N GLY A 55 -2.09 3.48 9.42
CA GLY A 55 -1.02 4.46 9.24
C GLY A 55 -1.56 5.88 9.10
N LYS A 56 -0.64 6.83 8.94
CA LYS A 56 -0.94 8.25 8.78
C LYS A 56 -0.34 8.77 7.47
N ASN A 57 -1.11 9.63 6.79
CA ASN A 57 -0.59 10.35 5.62
C ASN A 57 0.46 11.38 6.06
N LYS A 58 1.55 11.45 5.30
CA LYS A 58 2.62 12.44 5.44
C LYS A 58 2.85 13.09 4.09
N ILE A 59 2.86 14.42 4.06
CA ILE A 59 3.12 15.20 2.85
C ILE A 59 4.29 16.13 3.16
N ASP A 60 5.41 15.90 2.48
CA ASP A 60 6.65 16.65 2.67
C ASP A 60 6.89 17.59 1.49
N TYR A 61 7.34 18.81 1.77
CA TYR A 61 7.70 19.80 0.76
C TYR A 61 9.21 19.82 0.53
N ASN A 62 9.63 19.57 -0.71
CA ASN A 62 11.00 19.71 -1.16
C ASN A 62 11.24 21.12 -1.70
N LYS A 63 11.85 21.96 -0.87
CA LYS A 63 12.19 23.36 -1.22
C LYS A 63 13.13 23.49 -2.41
N THR A 64 14.01 22.51 -2.62
CA THR A 64 15.03 22.58 -3.69
C THR A 64 14.42 22.35 -5.06
N LYS A 65 13.44 21.44 -5.14
CA LYS A 65 12.80 21.04 -6.41
C LYS A 65 11.41 21.65 -6.61
N ASP A 66 10.95 22.44 -5.64
CA ASP A 66 9.60 23.00 -5.56
C ASP A 66 8.52 21.94 -5.83
N ASN A 67 8.59 20.83 -5.12
CA ASN A 67 7.63 19.74 -5.27
C ASN A 67 7.31 19.08 -3.93
N PHE A 68 6.26 18.28 -3.91
CA PHE A 68 5.82 17.55 -2.74
C PHE A 68 5.98 16.04 -2.95
N GLU A 69 6.16 15.34 -1.84
CA GLU A 69 6.11 13.88 -1.77
C GLU A 69 5.03 13.47 -0.77
N TRP A 70 4.23 12.49 -1.16
CA TRP A 70 3.21 11.89 -0.30
C TRP A 70 3.64 10.47 0.06
N SER A 71 3.77 10.19 1.35
CA SER A 71 3.97 8.87 1.92
C SER A 71 2.90 8.52 2.97
N VAL A 72 2.77 7.22 3.27
CA VAL A 72 2.04 6.74 4.46
C VAL A 72 3.07 6.22 5.44
N VAL A 73 3.04 6.76 6.66
CA VAL A 73 3.81 6.25 7.80
C VAL A 73 2.96 5.16 8.45
N LEU A 74 3.46 3.93 8.45
CA LEU A 74 2.82 2.79 9.07
C LEU A 74 3.04 2.80 10.60
N ASP A 75 2.29 1.97 11.32
CA ASP A 75 2.45 1.80 12.77
C ASP A 75 3.83 1.24 13.18
N ASP A 76 4.53 0.56 12.27
CA ASP A 76 5.91 0.08 12.46
C ASP A 76 6.97 1.11 12.00
N GLU A 77 6.57 2.37 11.84
CA GLU A 77 7.39 3.50 11.40
C GLU A 77 7.94 3.39 9.98
N GLN A 78 7.56 2.36 9.21
CA GLN A 78 7.92 2.28 7.80
C GLN A 78 7.20 3.36 6.99
N GLU A 79 7.93 4.04 6.11
CA GLU A 79 7.36 5.00 5.17
C GLU A 79 7.17 4.36 3.79
N ILE A 80 5.92 4.25 3.36
CA ILE A 80 5.56 3.79 2.02
C ILE A 80 5.26 5.00 1.14
N PRO A 81 6.02 5.23 0.04
CA PRO A 81 5.72 6.32 -0.88
C PRO A 81 4.44 6.03 -1.66
N VAL A 82 3.51 6.98 -1.67
CA VAL A 82 2.28 6.95 -2.47
C VAL A 82 2.50 7.65 -3.81
N LEU A 83 3.04 8.86 -3.77
CA LEU A 83 3.26 9.67 -4.96
C LEU A 83 4.44 10.63 -4.74
N LYS A 84 5.28 10.79 -5.76
CA LYS A 84 6.49 11.63 -5.72
C LYS A 84 6.43 12.73 -6.78
N ASN A 85 7.23 13.78 -6.58
CA ASN A 85 7.35 14.93 -7.50
C ASN A 85 6.00 15.60 -7.81
N ILE A 86 5.15 15.74 -6.79
CA ILE A 86 3.84 16.37 -6.92
C ILE A 86 4.03 17.88 -7.07
N SER A 87 3.47 18.48 -8.11
CA SER A 87 3.56 19.93 -8.29
C SER A 87 2.69 20.68 -7.27
N PRO A 88 3.07 21.90 -6.85
CA PRO A 88 2.26 22.72 -5.95
C PRO A 88 0.84 22.96 -6.48
N ALA A 89 0.70 23.19 -7.80
CA ALA A 89 -0.60 23.41 -8.43
C ALA A 89 -1.52 22.18 -8.36
N TYR A 90 -0.96 20.98 -8.56
CA TYR A 90 -1.72 19.73 -8.45
C TYR A 90 -2.21 19.52 -7.01
N LEU A 91 -1.30 19.66 -6.04
CA LEU A 91 -1.64 19.45 -4.63
C LEU A 91 -2.66 20.49 -4.13
N GLY A 92 -2.51 21.74 -4.56
CA GLY A 92 -3.48 22.81 -4.27
C GLY A 92 -4.88 22.49 -4.81
N ASN A 93 -4.97 22.05 -6.06
CA ASN A 93 -6.25 21.65 -6.64
C ASN A 93 -6.87 20.45 -5.90
N LEU A 94 -6.06 19.44 -5.57
CA LEU A 94 -6.50 18.27 -4.81
C LEU A 94 -7.06 18.69 -3.44
N PHE A 95 -6.37 19.58 -2.73
CA PHE A 95 -6.81 20.12 -1.45
C PHE A 95 -8.18 20.81 -1.55
N GLU A 96 -8.38 21.66 -2.55
CA GLU A 96 -9.67 22.32 -2.78
C GLU A 96 -10.80 21.33 -3.05
N LYS A 97 -10.55 20.31 -3.88
CA LYS A 97 -11.55 19.27 -4.19
C LYS A 97 -11.88 18.42 -2.96
N MET A 98 -10.89 18.05 -2.16
CA MET A 98 -11.10 17.32 -0.90
C MET A 98 -11.92 18.15 0.10
N ASN A 99 -11.61 19.43 0.27
CA ASN A 99 -12.35 20.33 1.14
C ASN A 99 -13.81 20.51 0.69
N THR A 100 -14.03 20.64 -0.62
CA THR A 100 -15.38 20.74 -1.21
C THR A 100 -16.20 19.47 -0.95
N ALA A 101 -15.62 18.30 -1.20
CA ALA A 101 -16.27 17.02 -0.94
C ALA A 101 -16.56 16.81 0.57
N TRP A 102 -15.64 17.24 1.44
CA TRP A 102 -15.82 17.17 2.88
C TRP A 102 -17.00 18.03 3.36
N LYS A 103 -17.09 19.28 2.90
CA LYS A 103 -18.21 20.18 3.20
C LYS A 103 -19.54 19.64 2.68
N LEU A 104 -19.56 19.07 1.47
CA LEU A 104 -20.75 18.43 0.92
C LEU A 104 -21.23 17.29 1.82
N ARG A 105 -20.30 16.45 2.31
CA ARG A 105 -20.61 15.39 3.28
C ARG A 105 -21.21 15.96 4.56
N GLU A 106 -20.59 16.97 5.17
CA GLU A 106 -21.10 17.62 6.39
C GLU A 106 -22.52 18.17 6.23
N SER A 107 -22.79 18.79 5.08
CA SER A 107 -24.13 19.25 4.71
C SER A 107 -25.11 18.10 4.54
N ALA A 108 -24.71 17.00 3.87
CA ALA A 108 -25.57 15.84 3.64
C ALA A 108 -26.01 15.16 4.94
N ILE A 109 -25.12 15.08 5.94
CA ILE A 109 -25.43 14.54 7.27
C ILE A 109 -26.15 15.55 8.19
N LYS A 110 -26.51 16.75 7.68
CA LYS A 110 -27.18 17.85 8.40
C LYS A 110 -26.51 18.15 9.76
N LYS A 111 -25.18 18.10 9.78
CA LYS A 111 -24.42 18.27 11.01
C LYS A 111 -24.40 19.76 11.39
N ASN A 112 -25.33 20.16 12.26
CA ASN A 112 -25.48 21.55 12.70
C ASN A 112 -24.46 21.97 13.78
N LYS A 113 -23.78 21.02 14.43
CA LYS A 113 -22.77 21.28 15.46
C LYS A 113 -21.47 20.56 15.13
N LYS A 114 -20.33 21.25 15.36
CA LYS A 114 -18.98 20.78 15.02
C LYS A 114 -18.66 19.38 15.60
N ASP A 115 -19.25 19.04 16.74
CA ASP A 115 -18.98 17.77 17.45
C ASP A 115 -20.16 16.80 17.47
N SER A 116 -21.28 17.10 16.80
CA SER A 116 -22.40 16.15 16.73
C SER A 116 -22.07 14.97 15.81
N VAL A 117 -22.39 13.75 16.26
CA VAL A 117 -22.23 12.53 15.48
C VAL A 117 -23.57 12.18 14.82
N PRO A 118 -23.60 11.88 13.51
CA PRO A 118 -24.83 11.45 12.85
C PRO A 118 -25.31 10.12 13.44
N ILE A 119 -26.54 10.08 13.93
CA ILE A 119 -27.17 8.86 14.46
C ILE A 119 -27.94 8.17 13.33
N PRO A 120 -27.74 6.85 13.11
CA PRO A 120 -28.52 6.09 12.15
C PRO A 120 -30.03 6.24 12.39
N SER A 121 -30.78 6.50 11.32
CA SER A 121 -32.24 6.70 11.41
C SER A 121 -32.99 5.46 11.91
N SER A 122 -32.41 4.26 11.76
CA SER A 122 -32.92 3.01 12.32
C SER A 122 -33.05 3.04 13.84
N ILE A 123 -32.14 3.71 14.55
CA ILE A 123 -32.18 3.88 16.01
C ILE A 123 -33.32 4.83 16.42
N MET A 124 -33.64 5.81 15.58
CA MET A 124 -34.67 6.82 15.87
C MET A 124 -36.11 6.30 15.64
N ARG A 125 -36.31 5.23 14.86
CA ARG A 125 -37.65 4.72 14.50
C ARG A 125 -38.37 3.93 15.62
N GLY A 126 -37.71 3.61 16.72
CA GLY A 126 -38.29 2.88 17.85
C GLY A 126 -39.06 3.72 18.88
N LYS A 127 -39.17 5.04 18.67
CA LYS A 127 -39.98 5.94 19.51
C LYS A 127 -41.17 6.45 18.72
N LYS A 128 -42.21 5.63 18.57
CA LYS A 128 -43.58 6.05 18.29
C LYS A 128 -44.51 5.25 19.17
#